data_AF-A0A2Z4UVD7-F1
#
_entry.id   AF-A0A2Z4UVD7-F1
#
_cell.length_a   1.000
_cell.length_b   1.000
_cell.length_c   1.000
_cell.angle_alpha   90.00
_cell.angle_beta   90.00
_cell.angle_gamma   90.00
#
_symmetry.space_group_name_H-M   'P 1'
#
loop_
_entity.id
_entity.type
_entity.pdbx_description
1 polymer ?
#
loop_
_entity_poly.entity_id
_entity_poly.type
_entity_poly.pdbx_seq_one_letter_code
_entity_poly.pdbx_strand_id
1 'polypeptide(L)'
;MPFATCSFPEYESTTGGVPVRISNGYPRYRLTYPLPGTSKWPLLFPDRQQITWPLERFAPVYLQKLDSLGVEAIRDSARELLRQLGADENELLVLLCFEQLAKKPDLYCHRSVFASWWTEHTGEDVPELGAVPAP
;
A
#
# COMPACT_ATOMS: atom_id res chain seq x y z
N MET A 1 4.62 -4.24 12.91
CA MET A 1 3.41 -4.49 12.10
C MET A 1 3.91 -4.71 10.69
N PRO A 2 3.85 -5.93 10.16
CA PRO A 2 4.46 -6.23 8.87
C PRO A 2 3.64 -5.64 7.72
N PHE A 3 4.28 -4.81 6.92
CA PHE A 3 3.73 -4.29 5.67
C PHE A 3 4.55 -4.80 4.48
N ALA A 4 3.87 -4.93 3.35
CA ALA A 4 4.51 -5.02 2.04
C ALA A 4 3.71 -4.18 1.04
N THR A 5 4.31 -3.90 -0.11
CA THR A 5 3.68 -3.15 -1.20
C THR A 5 3.59 -4.01 -2.45
N CYS A 6 2.56 -3.83 -3.26
CA CYS A 6 2.44 -4.51 -4.55
C CYS A 6 1.50 -3.75 -5.49
N SER A 7 1.61 -3.99 -6.79
CA SER A 7 0.57 -3.57 -7.74
C SER A 7 -0.58 -4.58 -7.78
N PHE A 8 -1.79 -4.14 -8.10
CA PHE A 8 -2.94 -5.04 -8.31
C PHE A 8 -2.65 -6.19 -9.29
N PRO A 9 -2.07 -5.96 -10.49
CA PRO A 9 -1.86 -7.05 -11.44
C PRO A 9 -0.70 -7.98 -11.07
N GLU A 10 0.23 -7.55 -10.20
CA GLU A 10 1.42 -8.34 -9.83
C GLU A 10 1.25 -9.07 -8.48
N TYR A 11 0.18 -8.80 -7.73
CA TYR A 11 -0.08 -9.52 -6.49
C TYR A 11 -0.54 -10.96 -6.77
N GLU A 12 0.18 -11.92 -6.22
CA GLU A 12 -0.19 -13.33 -6.24
C GLU A 12 -0.59 -13.79 -4.83
N SER A 13 -1.68 -14.56 -4.72
CA SER A 13 -2.13 -15.06 -3.41
C SER A 13 -1.14 -16.05 -2.77
N THR A 14 -0.25 -16.64 -3.58
CA THR A 14 0.85 -17.52 -3.15
C THR A 14 1.96 -16.77 -2.44
N THR A 15 2.12 -15.46 -2.65
CA THR A 15 3.10 -14.63 -1.95
C THR A 15 2.75 -14.48 -0.46
N GLY A 16 1.47 -14.66 -0.10
CA GLY A 16 0.97 -14.56 1.26
C GLY A 16 0.62 -13.13 1.69
N GLY A 17 -0.06 -13.02 2.84
CA GLY A 17 -0.54 -11.77 3.40
C GLY A 17 -1.97 -11.39 2.98
N VAL A 18 -2.48 -10.34 3.62
CA VAL A 18 -3.83 -9.82 3.42
C VAL A 18 -3.77 -8.64 2.44
N PRO A 19 -4.31 -8.78 1.22
CA PRO A 19 -4.27 -7.71 0.24
C PRO A 19 -5.28 -6.62 0.59
N VAL A 20 -4.83 -5.37 0.67
CA VAL A 20 -5.68 -4.21 0.91
C VAL A 20 -5.41 -3.11 -0.10
N ARG A 21 -6.48 -2.52 -0.58
CA ARG A 21 -6.43 -1.39 -1.49
C ARG A 21 -6.15 -0.10 -0.74
N ILE A 22 -5.14 0.64 -1.20
CA ILE A 22 -4.85 2.03 -0.79
C ILE A 22 -5.10 3.06 -1.90
N SER A 23 -5.74 2.65 -3.00
CA SER A 23 -6.12 3.50 -4.13
C SER A 23 -7.56 4.02 -4.09
N ASN A 24 -7.78 5.23 -4.62
CA ASN A 24 -9.12 5.81 -4.79
C ASN A 24 -10.07 4.97 -5.66
N GLY A 25 -9.56 4.44 -6.78
CA GLY A 25 -10.30 3.60 -7.71
C GLY A 25 -10.24 2.11 -7.35
N TYR A 26 -11.15 1.30 -7.89
CA TYR A 26 -11.06 -0.17 -7.86
C TYR A 26 -10.64 -0.66 -9.26
N PRO A 27 -9.80 -1.71 -9.38
CA PRO A 27 -9.40 -2.24 -10.67
C PRO A 27 -10.60 -2.67 -11.51
N ARG A 28 -10.64 -2.20 -12.77
CA ARG A 28 -11.72 -2.52 -13.73
C ARG A 28 -11.45 -3.78 -14.55
N TYR A 29 -10.31 -4.41 -14.34
CA TYR A 29 -9.93 -5.71 -14.89
C TYR A 29 -10.14 -6.81 -13.84
N ARG A 30 -10.21 -8.06 -14.30
CA ARG A 30 -10.35 -9.22 -13.42
C ARG A 30 -9.05 -9.47 -12.67
N LEU A 31 -9.12 -9.56 -11.35
CA LEU A 31 -8.02 -10.02 -10.49
C LEU A 31 -8.03 -11.55 -10.42
N THR A 32 -6.85 -12.15 -10.28
CA THR A 32 -6.68 -13.61 -10.09
C THR A 32 -6.95 -14.06 -8.65
N TYR A 33 -7.14 -13.10 -7.74
CA TYR A 33 -7.35 -13.29 -6.31
C TYR A 33 -8.58 -12.50 -5.84
N PRO A 34 -9.20 -12.89 -4.71
CA PRO A 34 -10.31 -12.14 -4.13
C PRO A 34 -9.81 -10.82 -3.52
N LEU A 35 -10.49 -9.72 -3.84
CA LEU A 35 -10.29 -8.43 -3.20
C LEU A 35 -11.65 -7.81 -2.85
N PRO A 36 -12.25 -8.19 -1.71
CA PRO A 36 -13.52 -7.63 -1.26
C PRO A 36 -13.50 -6.10 -1.18
N GLY A 37 -14.65 -5.46 -1.39
CA GLY A 37 -14.77 -4.00 -1.26
C GLY A 37 -14.47 -3.48 0.16
N THR A 38 -14.52 -4.35 1.16
CA THR A 38 -14.12 -4.12 2.56
C THR A 38 -12.60 -4.06 2.74
N SER A 39 -11.82 -4.67 1.84
CA SER A 39 -10.35 -4.62 1.80
C SER A 39 -9.85 -3.29 1.24
N LYS A 40 -10.37 -2.18 1.75
CA LYS A 40 -9.95 -0.82 1.41
C LYS A 40 -9.46 -0.14 2.67
N TRP A 41 -8.37 0.62 2.55
CA TRP A 41 -7.82 1.39 3.67
C TRP A 41 -7.72 2.88 3.32
N PRO A 42 -8.83 3.64 3.46
CA PRO A 42 -8.89 5.05 3.08
C PRO A 42 -7.87 5.95 3.77
N LEU A 43 -7.37 5.53 4.95
CA LEU A 43 -6.35 6.23 5.71
C LEU A 43 -5.14 6.58 4.83
N LEU A 44 -4.70 5.63 3.98
CA LEU A 44 -3.53 5.79 3.12
C LEU A 44 -3.85 6.26 1.70
N PHE A 45 -5.11 6.59 1.39
CA PHE A 45 -5.44 7.08 0.06
C PHE A 45 -4.77 8.45 -0.19
N PRO A 46 -4.22 8.71 -1.37
CA PRO A 46 -3.90 10.08 -1.78
C PRO A 46 -5.21 10.86 -1.98
N ASP A 47 -5.19 12.19 -1.82
CA ASP A 47 -6.36 12.97 -2.21
C ASP A 47 -6.58 12.86 -3.72
N ARG A 48 -7.85 12.86 -4.16
CA ARG A 48 -8.17 12.69 -5.60
C ARG A 48 -7.51 13.73 -6.49
N GLN A 49 -7.37 14.95 -5.99
CA GLN A 49 -6.74 16.05 -6.73
C GLN A 49 -5.22 15.86 -6.87
N GLN A 50 -4.59 15.04 -6.02
CA GLN A 50 -3.15 14.80 -5.97
C GLN A 50 -2.70 13.67 -6.91
N ILE A 51 -3.62 12.84 -7.43
CA ILE A 51 -3.29 11.66 -8.25
C ILE A 51 -2.50 12.03 -9.52
N THR A 52 -2.70 13.24 -10.05
CA THR A 52 -2.03 13.73 -11.26
C THR A 52 -0.84 14.65 -10.98
N TRP A 53 -0.48 14.85 -9.71
CA TRP A 53 0.65 15.71 -9.37
C TRP A 53 1.96 15.03 -9.78
N PRO A 54 3.04 15.80 -9.95
CA PRO A 54 4.39 15.24 -10.02
C PRO A 54 4.91 14.89 -8.61
N LEU A 55 5.90 13.99 -8.51
CA LEU A 55 6.40 13.44 -7.23
C LEU A 55 6.85 14.53 -6.28
N GLU A 56 7.57 15.52 -6.80
CA GLU A 56 8.17 16.62 -6.05
C GLU A 56 7.12 17.47 -5.34
N ARG A 57 5.91 17.52 -5.91
CA ARG A 57 4.75 18.18 -5.30
C ARG A 57 3.96 17.24 -4.41
N PHE A 58 3.82 15.97 -4.81
CA PHE A 58 3.04 14.97 -4.10
C PHE A 58 3.67 14.56 -2.76
N ALA A 59 4.95 14.20 -2.77
CA ALA A 59 5.62 13.56 -1.64
C ALA A 59 5.59 14.41 -0.36
N PRO A 60 5.93 15.72 -0.37
CA PRO A 60 5.93 16.51 0.85
C PRO A 60 4.55 16.57 1.53
N VAL A 61 3.48 16.66 0.74
CA VAL A 61 2.11 16.70 1.26
C VAL A 61 1.68 15.35 1.81
N TYR A 62 2.05 14.26 1.12
CA TYR A 62 1.73 12.92 1.59
C TYR A 62 2.53 12.54 2.85
N LEU A 63 3.81 12.91 2.93
CA LEU A 63 4.63 12.73 4.13
C LEU A 63 4.06 13.50 5.32
N GLN A 64 3.70 14.77 5.13
CA GLN A 64 3.05 15.56 6.19
C GLN A 64 1.75 14.90 6.70
N LYS A 65 0.97 14.30 5.79
CA LYS A 65 -0.20 13.51 6.18
C LYS A 65 0.21 12.32 7.06
N LEU A 66 1.21 11.53 6.66
CA LEU A 66 1.69 10.40 7.46
C LEU A 66 2.23 10.84 8.82
N ASP A 67 3.01 11.92 8.88
CA ASP A 67 3.50 12.52 10.12
C ASP A 67 2.35 12.94 11.05
N SER A 68 1.29 13.53 10.49
CA SER A 68 0.12 13.96 11.27
C SER A 68 -0.68 12.79 11.85
N LEU A 69 -0.63 11.62 11.20
CA LEU A 69 -1.23 10.39 11.72
C LEU A 69 -0.33 9.75 12.79
N GLY A 70 0.97 9.67 12.51
CA GLY A 70 1.96 9.01 13.35
C GLY A 70 1.93 7.48 13.24
N VAL A 71 3.05 6.86 13.65
CA VAL A 71 3.28 5.41 13.53
C VAL A 71 2.22 4.60 14.27
N GLU A 72 1.92 4.93 15.54
CA GLU A 72 1.01 4.12 16.35
C GLU A 72 -0.43 4.15 15.82
N ALA A 73 -0.92 5.30 15.36
CA ALA A 73 -2.28 5.38 14.81
C ALA A 73 -2.41 4.58 13.51
N ILE A 74 -1.38 4.60 12.65
CA ILE A 74 -1.33 3.77 11.44
C ILE A 74 -1.29 2.30 11.82
N ARG A 75 -0.48 1.92 12.81
CA ARG A 75 -0.36 0.54 13.31
C ARG A 75 -1.69 0.03 13.85
N ASP A 76 -2.34 0.79 14.71
CA ASP A 76 -3.62 0.40 15.31
C ASP A 76 -4.73 0.33 14.28
N SER A 77 -4.74 1.25 13.32
CA SER A 77 -5.69 1.18 12.20
C SER A 77 -5.43 -0.04 11.28
N ALA A 78 -4.18 -0.47 11.11
CA ALA A 78 -3.84 -1.67 10.35
C ALA A 78 -4.36 -2.94 11.03
N ARG A 79 -4.12 -3.04 12.34
CA ARG A 79 -4.62 -4.15 13.18
C ARG A 79 -6.12 -4.24 13.15
N GLU A 80 -6.80 -3.10 13.28
CA GLU A 80 -8.26 -3.05 13.20
C GLU A 80 -8.78 -3.49 11.82
N LEU A 81 -8.13 -3.06 10.74
CA LEU A 81 -8.48 -3.51 9.40
C LEU A 81 -8.32 -5.03 9.24
N LEU A 82 -7.24 -5.62 9.77
CA LEU A 82 -7.03 -7.07 9.76
C LEU A 82 -8.14 -7.81 10.51
N ARG A 83 -8.51 -7.35 11.71
CA ARG A 83 -9.63 -7.93 12.47
C ARG A 83 -10.95 -7.88 11.70
N GLN A 84 -11.24 -6.75 11.03
CA GLN A 84 -12.44 -6.59 10.21
C GLN A 84 -12.46 -7.53 8.99
N LEU A 85 -11.28 -7.91 8.49
CA LEU A 85 -11.12 -8.88 7.41
C LEU A 85 -11.06 -10.33 7.91
N GLY A 86 -11.13 -10.55 9.23
CA GLY A 86 -11.07 -11.88 9.85
C GLY A 86 -9.67 -12.50 9.89
N ALA A 87 -8.63 -11.67 9.78
CA ALA A 87 -7.23 -12.06 9.81
C ALA A 87 -6.59 -11.85 11.19
N ASP A 88 -5.39 -12.41 11.41
CA ASP A 88 -4.61 -12.13 12.63
C ASP A 88 -4.11 -10.68 12.61
N GLU A 89 -4.10 -10.00 13.76
CA GLU A 89 -3.73 -8.58 13.84
C GLU A 89 -2.24 -8.30 13.55
N ASN A 90 -1.41 -9.34 13.49
CA ASN A 90 0.01 -9.25 13.12
C ASN A 90 0.30 -9.89 11.75
N GLU A 91 -0.73 -10.28 10.99
CA GLU A 91 -0.56 -10.83 9.65
C GLU A 91 0.00 -9.77 8.69
N LEU A 92 0.80 -10.20 7.71
CA LEU A 92 1.36 -9.31 6.69
C LEU A 92 0.24 -8.58 5.94
N LEU A 93 0.25 -7.24 5.97
CA LEU A 93 -0.72 -6.44 5.24
C LEU A 93 -0.08 -5.92 3.94
N VAL A 94 -0.63 -6.31 2.79
CA VAL A 94 -0.08 -5.98 1.48
C VAL A 94 -0.83 -4.80 0.87
N LEU A 95 -0.14 -3.66 0.74
CA LEU A 95 -0.70 -2.40 0.28
C LEU A 95 -0.71 -2.32 -1.25
N LEU A 96 -1.91 -2.38 -1.82
CA LEU A 96 -2.12 -2.48 -3.25
C LEU A 96 -2.47 -1.15 -3.91
N CYS A 97 -1.83 -0.90 -5.05
CA CYS A 97 -2.16 0.19 -5.96
C CYS A 97 -2.01 -0.20 -7.45
N PHE A 98 -2.19 0.75 -8.37
CA PHE A 98 -2.22 0.47 -9.81
C PHE A 98 -0.84 0.41 -10.46
N GLU A 99 0.09 1.21 -9.97
CA GLU A 99 1.39 1.43 -10.60
C GLU A 99 2.25 0.16 -10.55
N GLN A 100 2.84 -0.25 -11.67
CA GLN A 100 3.80 -1.37 -11.74
C GLN A 100 5.21 -0.77 -11.78
N LEU A 101 5.85 -0.63 -10.62
CA LEU A 101 7.10 0.14 -10.46
C LEU A 101 8.26 -0.46 -11.28
N ALA A 102 8.33 -1.79 -11.41
CA ALA A 102 9.36 -2.45 -12.21
C ALA A 102 9.27 -2.16 -13.71
N LYS A 103 8.09 -1.76 -14.22
CA LYS A 103 7.88 -1.50 -15.66
C LYS A 103 8.29 -0.08 -16.07
N LYS A 104 8.50 0.81 -15.11
CA LYS A 104 8.80 2.22 -15.34
C LYS A 104 9.71 2.74 -14.21
N PRO A 105 11.03 2.82 -14.43
CA PRO A 105 12.00 3.22 -13.40
C PRO A 105 11.71 4.58 -12.77
N ASP A 106 11.13 5.52 -13.54
CA ASP A 106 10.78 6.87 -13.08
C ASP A 106 9.36 6.96 -12.49
N LEU A 107 8.62 5.83 -12.45
CA LEU A 107 7.27 5.81 -11.89
C LEU A 107 7.37 5.76 -10.37
N TYR A 108 6.75 6.74 -9.74
CA TYR A 108 6.56 6.76 -8.31
C TYR A 108 5.11 6.43 -7.95
N CYS A 109 4.88 5.95 -6.74
CA CYS A 109 3.55 5.67 -6.23
C CYS A 109 3.48 6.07 -4.75
N HIS A 110 2.31 6.42 -4.25
CA HIS A 110 2.14 6.74 -2.82
C HIS A 110 2.50 5.57 -1.90
N ARG A 111 2.40 4.32 -2.40
CA ARG A 111 2.83 3.14 -1.63
C ARG A 111 4.35 3.10 -1.39
N SER A 112 5.17 3.57 -2.34
CA SER A 112 6.64 3.62 -2.16
C SER A 112 7.04 4.78 -1.24
N VAL A 113 6.30 5.90 -1.27
CA VAL A 113 6.46 6.99 -0.29
C VAL A 113 6.12 6.51 1.12
N PHE A 114 5.01 5.78 1.28
CA PHE A 114 4.65 5.15 2.56
C PHE A 114 5.72 4.17 3.05
N ALA A 115 6.20 3.28 2.18
CA ALA A 115 7.22 2.29 2.52
C ALA A 115 8.51 2.95 3.05
N SER A 116 8.97 4.01 2.37
CA SER A 116 10.15 4.78 2.78
C SER A 116 9.91 5.45 4.14
N TRP A 117 8.78 6.15 4.29
CA TRP A 117 8.41 6.81 5.55
C TRP A 117 8.32 5.83 6.72
N TRP A 118 7.66 4.67 6.52
CA TRP A 118 7.51 3.66 7.57
C TRP A 118 8.86 3.11 8.00
N THR A 119 9.74 2.80 7.05
CA THR A 119 11.09 2.30 7.32
C THR A 119 11.91 3.33 8.10
N GLU A 120 11.86 4.60 7.70
CA GLU A 120 12.57 5.69 8.38
C GLU A 120 12.11 5.89 9.83
N HIS A 121 10.81 5.73 10.11
CA HIS A 121 10.24 6.00 11.43
C HIS A 121 10.22 4.79 12.36
N THR A 122 10.31 3.57 11.83
CA THR A 122 10.15 2.33 12.62
C THR A 122 11.36 1.40 12.55
N GLY A 123 12.21 1.54 11.53
CA GLY A 123 13.25 0.57 11.19
C GLY A 123 12.71 -0.74 10.60
N GLU A 124 11.39 -0.89 10.44
CA GLU A 124 10.76 -2.06 9.82
C GLU A 124 10.74 -1.89 8.29
N ASP A 125 11.40 -2.79 7.55
CA ASP A 125 11.40 -2.75 6.08
C ASP A 125 10.01 -3.07 5.49
N VAL A 126 9.69 -2.46 4.36
CA VAL A 126 8.42 -2.62 3.64
C VAL A 126 8.71 -3.02 2.18
N PRO A 127 8.89 -4.32 1.90
CA PRO A 127 9.30 -4.78 0.57
C PRO A 127 8.20 -4.57 -0.48
N GLU A 128 8.62 -4.36 -1.74
CA GLU A 128 7.74 -4.39 -2.92
C GLU A 128 7.76 -5.80 -3.53
N LEU A 129 6.61 -6.49 -3.49
CA LEU A 129 6.49 -7.90 -3.86
C LEU A 129 6.35 -8.14 -5.37
N GLY A 130 5.75 -7.20 -6.10
CA GLY A 130 5.45 -7.34 -7.54
C GLY A 130 6.61 -7.01 -8.46
N ALA A 131 7.72 -6.48 -7.91
CA ALA A 131 8.87 -6.02 -8.68
C ALA A 131 9.94 -7.10 -8.93
N VAL A 132 9.63 -8.38 -8.70
CA VAL A 132 10.57 -9.47 -8.98
C VAL A 132 10.29 -9.98 -10.40
N PRO A 133 11.26 -9.97 -11.33
CA PRO A 133 11.12 -10.72 -12.56
C PRO A 133 10.81 -12.18 -12.19
N ALA A 134 9.85 -12.82 -12.86
CA ALA A 134 9.76 -14.27 -12.82
C ALA A 134 11.16 -14.84 -13.17
N PRO A 135 11.65 -15.87 -12.45
CA PRO A 135 12.95 -16.47 -12.74
C PRO A 135 13.05 -17.00 -14.17
#